data_AF-A0A7Z8PDU3-F1
#
_entry.id   AF-A0A7Z8PDU3-F1
#
_cell.length_a   1.000
_cell.length_b   1.000
_cell.length_c   1.000
_cell.angle_alpha   90.00
_cell.angle_beta   90.00
_cell.angle_gamma   90.00
#
_symmetry.space_group_name_H-M   'P 1'
#
loop_
_entity.id
_entity.type
_entity.pdbx_description
1 polymer ?
#
loop_
_entity_poly.entity_id
_entity_poly.type
_entity_poly.pdbx_seq_one_letter_code
_entity_poly.pdbx_strand_id
1 'polypeptide(L)' 'METRTIGIIMNGVTGRMGTNQHLIRSIIAIRDQGGIKISDDLTLMPDPILTGRNINKLADLA' A
#
# COMPACT_ATOMS: atom_id res chain seq x y z
N MET A 1 16.47 16.01 1.69
CA MET A 1 15.67 14.78 1.48
C MET A 1 14.72 14.51 2.63
N GLU A 2 13.44 14.80 2.41
CA GLU A 2 12.30 14.59 3.28
C GLU A 2 11.53 13.33 2.81
N THR A 3 11.09 12.49 3.74
CA THR A 3 10.15 11.40 3.44
C THR A 3 8.80 11.74 4.04
N ARG A 4 7.79 11.89 3.19
CA ARG A 4 6.41 12.20 3.60
C ARG A 4 5.53 10.96 3.48
N THR A 5 4.94 10.55 4.59
CA THR A 5 3.99 9.44 4.61
C THR A 5 2.65 9.86 4.02
N ILE A 6 2.05 9.00 3.20
CA ILE A 6 0.71 9.19 2.66
C ILE A 6 -0.17 8.02 3.08
N GLY A 7 -1.18 8.30 3.88
CA GLY A 7 -2.21 7.32 4.26
C GLY A 7 -3.09 6.97 3.06
N ILE A 8 -3.28 5.67 2.81
CA ILE A 8 -4.11 5.16 1.71
C ILE A 8 -5.12 4.15 2.27
N ILE A 9 -6.42 4.43 2.20
CA ILE A 9 -7.43 3.45 2.59
C ILE A 9 -7.72 2.54 1.38
N MET A 10 -7.38 1.26 1.49
CA MET A 10 -7.55 0.28 0.42
C MET A 10 -8.78 -0.58 0.68
N ASN A 11 -9.92 -0.22 0.08
CA ASN A 11 -11.14 -1.01 0.13
C ASN A 11 -11.18 -2.09 -0.97
N GLY A 12 -11.68 -3.27 -0.63
CA GLY A 12 -11.79 -4.40 -1.57
C GLY A 12 -10.47 -5.15 -1.81
N VAL A 13 -9.47 -4.95 -0.94
CA VAL A 13 -8.13 -5.54 -1.09
C VAL A 13 -8.11 -7.06 -1.02
N THR A 14 -9.13 -7.68 -0.41
CA THR A 14 -9.27 -9.15 -0.32
C THR A 14 -9.73 -9.82 -1.62
N GLY A 15 -10.03 -9.05 -2.68
CA GLY A 15 -10.36 -9.59 -3.99
C GLY A 15 -9.11 -9.98 -4.78
N ARG A 16 -9.24 -10.86 -5.78
CA ARG A 16 -8.10 -11.36 -6.58
C ARG A 16 -7.22 -10.24 -7.15
N MET A 17 -7.83 -9.22 -7.76
CA MET A 17 -7.11 -8.08 -8.32
C MET A 17 -6.57 -7.15 -7.22
N GLY A 18 -7.37 -6.90 -6.18
CA GLY A 18 -7.00 -6.10 -5.01
C GLY A 18 -5.72 -6.60 -4.35
N THR A 19 -5.67 -7.89 -4.02
CA THR A 19 -4.53 -8.52 -3.37
C THR A 19 -3.31 -8.54 -4.28
N ASN A 20 -3.47 -9.12 -5.47
CA ASN A 20 -2.30 -9.44 -6.31
C ASN A 20 -1.76 -8.21 -7.05
N GLN A 21 -2.63 -7.40 -7.65
CA GLN A 21 -2.20 -6.29 -8.50
C GLN A 21 -1.99 -5.01 -7.70
N HIS A 22 -2.93 -4.66 -6.81
CA HIS A 22 -2.89 -3.37 -6.12
C HIS A 22 -2.09 -3.41 -4.82
N LEU A 23 -2.25 -4.44 -3.99
CA LEU A 23 -1.51 -4.54 -2.74
C LEU A 23 -0.08 -5.06 -2.96
N ILE A 24 0.06 -6.33 -3.37
CA ILE A 24 1.37 -7.00 -3.46
C ILE A 24 2.25 -6.36 -4.54
N ARG A 25 1.78 -6.32 -5.79
CA ARG A 25 2.60 -5.85 -6.92
C ARG A 25 2.72 -4.33 -7.05
N SER A 26 1.93 -3.55 -6.29
CA SER A 26 2.00 -2.09 -6.34
C SER A 26 2.36 -1.49 -4.99
N ILE A 27 1.43 -1.39 -4.04
CA ILE A 27 1.68 -0.63 -2.80
C ILE A 27 2.83 -1.22 -1.96
N ILE A 28 2.87 -2.54 -1.77
CA ILE A 28 3.96 -3.21 -1.06
C ILE A 28 5.26 -3.05 -1.85
N ALA A 29 5.25 -3.35 -3.15
CA ALA A 29 6.43 -3.18 -4.00
C ALA A 29 7.01 -1.75 -3.97
N ILE A 30 6.17 -0.72 -3.96
CA ILE A 30 6.59 0.69 -3.84
C ILE A 30 7.23 0.94 -2.47
N ARG A 31 6.65 0.41 -1.38
CA ARG A 31 7.23 0.53 -0.03
C ARG A 31 8.61 -0.14 0.03
N ASP A 32 8.74 -1.34 -0.54
CA ASP A 32 9.99 -2.10 -0.59
C ASP A 32 11.08 -1.39 -1.43
N GLN A 33 10.67 -0.63 -2.45
CA GLN A 33 11.56 0.23 -3.25
C GLN A 33 11.97 1.53 -2.55
N GLY A 34 11.48 1.79 -1.33
CA GLY A 34 11.78 2.99 -0.57
C GLY A 34 10.84 4.16 -0.85
N GLY A 35 9.71 3.93 -1.50
CA GLY A 35 8.68 4.93 -1.80
C GLY A 35 8.80 5.55 -3.20
N ILE A 36 7.98 6.55 -3.45
CA ILE A 36 7.90 7.24 -4.75
C ILE A 36 8.76 8.51 -4.68
N LYS A 37 9.88 8.53 -5.42
CA LYS A 37 10.70 9.75 -5.55
C LYS A 37 9.95 10.77 -6.42
N ILE A 38 9.67 11.95 -5.86
CA ILE A 38 9.02 13.07 -6.56
C ILE A 38 10.04 14.12 -7.00
N SER A 39 11.05 14.36 -6.17
CA SER A 39 12.19 15.24 -6.47
C SER A 39 13.42 14.75 -5.70
N ASP A 40 14.56 15.44 -5.84
CA ASP A 40 15.77 15.13 -5.05
C ASP A 40 15.57 15.30 -3.54
N ASP A 41 14.59 16.12 -3.15
CA ASP A 41 14.31 16.42 -1.76
C ASP A 41 13.02 15.82 -1.21
N LEU A 42 12.19 15.16 -2.02
CA LEU A 42 10.91 14.60 -1.58
C LEU A 42 10.68 13.16 -2.06
N THR A 43 10.48 12.27 -1.10
CA THR A 43 10.01 10.90 -1.32
C THR A 43 8.66 10.69 -0.62
N LEU A 44 7.71 10.05 -1.30
CA LEU A 44 6.42 9.70 -0.71
C LEU A 44 6.41 8.25 -0.29
N MET A 45 6.12 8.00 0.99
CA MET A 45 6.00 6.64 1.53
C MET A 45 4.53 6.27 1.69
N PRO A 46 4.01 5.28 0.94
CA PRO A 46 2.64 4.82 1.13
C PRO A 46 2.44 4.12 2.48
N ASP A 47 1.35 4.45 3.17
CA ASP A 47 0.90 3.78 4.38
C ASP A 47 -0.55 3.26 4.20
N PRO A 48 -0.72 2.06 3.62
CA PRO A 48 -2.03 1.45 3.41
C PRO A 48 -2.73 1.03 4.71
N ILE A 49 -4.00 1.41 4.83
CA ILE A 49 -4.96 0.84 5.77
C ILE A 49 -5.90 -0.06 4.99
N LEU A 50 -5.87 -1.36 5.29
CA LEU A 50 -6.65 -2.37 4.59
C LEU A 50 -8.08 -2.43 5.14
N THR A 51 -9.07 -2.39 4.24
CA THR A 51 -10.48 -2.53 4.61
C THR A 51 -11.19 -3.56 3.75
N GLY A 52 -12.20 -4.21 4.33
CA GLY A 52 -12.86 -5.35 3.72
C GLY A 52 -13.94 -5.93 4.61
N ARG A 53 -14.80 -6.77 4.02
CA ARG A 53 -16.01 -7.30 4.69
C ARG A 53 -15.77 -8.58 5.48
N ASN A 54 -14.61 -9.24 5.29
CA ASN A 54 -14.28 -10.49 5.95
C ASN A 54 -12.97 -10.30 6.71
N ILE A 55 -13.06 -10.36 8.04
CA ILE A 55 -11.92 -10.11 8.93
C ILE A 55 -10.84 -11.18 8.81
N ASN A 56 -11.21 -12.45 8.60
CA ASN A 56 -10.23 -13.53 8.44
C ASN A 56 -9.41 -13.32 7.16
N LYS A 57 -10.07 -12.98 6.04
CA LYS A 57 -9.38 -12.69 4.78
C LYS A 57 -8.53 -11.41 4.83
N LEU A 58 -8.87 -10.46 5.69
CA LEU A 58 -8.05 -9.28 5.93
C LEU A 58 -6.84 -9.61 6.79
N ALA A 59 -7.03 -10.42 7.83
CA ALA A 59 -5.95 -10.85 8.72
C ALA A 59 -4.87 -11.64 7.96
N ASP A 60 -5.25 -12.43 6.95
CA ASP A 60 -4.29 -13.13 6.08
C ASP A 60 -3.42 -12.19 5.21
N LEU A 61 -3.81 -10.91 5.07
CA LEU A 61 -3.13 -9.90 4.24
C LEU A 61 -2.40 -8.82 5.04
N ALA A 62 -2.59 -8.79 6.35
CA ALA A 62 -2.01 -7.80 7.27
C ALA A 62 -0.75 -8.36 7.93
#